data_AF-A0A7C5HMH9-F1
#
_entry.id   AF-A0A7C5HMH9-F1
#
_cell.length_a   1.000
_cell.length_b   1.000
_cell.length_c   1.000
_cell.angle_alpha   90.00
_cell.angle_beta   90.00
_cell.angle_gamma   90.00
#
_symmetry.space_group_name_H-M   'P 1'
#
loop_
_entity.id
_entity.type
_entity.pdbx_description
1 polymer ?
#
loop_
_entity_poly.entity_id
_entity_poly.type
_entity_poly.pdbx_seq_one_letter_code
_entity_poly.pdbx_strand_id
1 'polypeptide(L)'
;MRIYRVLLPLGLIGVGGALLGGLIYISGPRLVFQEIRAVGAWGFITVLGNVLCALLAWLASWTVLLHAAGIHAPLGSVAMAFLAGYAVSYLTPSMYLGGEPVRAYLVSKQAQIPMAQVMATVVVERLLSGVAVLLFASLGGFFALVSPNLTLTDKRAVGIAIGLMAGLQFLAIFSFARNYHWISRLIRFLARLMPGRGKLLRAAAKVAETEQEIYHAFTHRLGFTSLAFLFQILTVFFNYLRPQVFFYFTQKTLFTAPQLSLYFTLNAILTAFLWITPGGMGVAEGGR
;
A
#
# COMPACT_ATOMS: atom_id res chain seq x y z
N MET A 1 23.28 -2.04 23.47
CA MET A 1 22.02 -2.29 22.71
C MET A 1 21.20 -1.05 22.34
N ARG A 2 21.28 0.08 23.08
CA ARG A 2 20.49 1.31 22.80
C ARG A 2 20.99 2.12 21.59
N ILE A 3 22.30 2.12 21.33
CA ILE A 3 22.97 2.93 20.29
C ILE A 3 22.65 2.42 18.86
N TYR A 4 22.64 1.10 18.63
CA TYR A 4 22.28 0.51 17.34
C TYR A 4 20.82 0.79 16.90
N ARG A 5 19.90 1.01 17.86
CA ARG A 5 18.49 1.33 17.55
C ARG A 5 18.29 2.73 16.96
N VAL A 6 19.24 3.65 17.16
CA VAL A 6 19.17 5.04 16.69
C VAL A 6 20.07 5.24 15.46
N LEU A 7 21.24 4.57 15.42
CA LEU A 7 22.16 4.65 14.28
C LEU A 7 21.58 4.05 12.98
N LEU A 8 20.80 2.97 13.09
CA LEU A 8 20.23 2.29 11.93
C LEU A 8 19.16 3.13 11.18
N PRO A 9 18.17 3.76 11.85
CA PRO A 9 17.26 4.68 11.17
C PRO A 9 17.95 5.95 10.67
N LEU A 10 18.93 6.50 11.40
CA LEU A 10 19.73 7.63 10.92
C LEU A 10 20.55 7.29 9.67
N GLY A 11 21.13 6.08 9.61
CA GLY A 11 21.84 5.58 8.44
C GLY A 11 20.92 5.42 7.23
N LEU A 12 19.71 4.90 7.42
CA LEU A 12 18.73 4.75 6.33
C LEU A 12 18.21 6.11 5.81
N ILE A 13 18.03 7.10 6.69
CA ILE A 13 17.71 8.48 6.29
C ILE A 13 18.87 9.08 5.49
N GLY A 14 20.11 8.87 5.93
CA GLY A 14 21.31 9.30 5.21
C GLY A 14 21.43 8.67 3.81
N VAL A 15 21.18 7.36 3.69
CA VAL A 15 21.16 6.65 2.40
C VAL A 15 20.03 7.16 1.51
N GLY A 16 18.82 7.33 2.04
CA GLY A 16 17.69 7.89 1.29
C GLY A 16 17.96 9.30 0.79
N GLY A 17 18.53 10.16 1.63
CA GLY A 17 18.93 11.52 1.27
C GLY A 17 20.06 11.55 0.23
N ALA A 18 21.05 10.65 0.34
CA ALA A 18 22.13 10.51 -0.64
C ALA A 18 21.62 10.01 -1.99
N LEU A 19 20.70 9.03 -2.01
CA LEU A 19 20.06 8.55 -3.23
C LEU A 19 19.23 9.66 -3.90
N LEU A 20 18.40 10.37 -3.13
CA LEU A 20 17.60 11.48 -3.64
C LEU A 20 18.48 12.63 -4.15
N GLY A 21 19.50 13.02 -3.39
CA GLY A 21 20.47 14.03 -3.81
C GLY A 21 21.26 13.62 -5.05
N GLY A 22 21.66 12.35 -5.14
CA GLY A 22 22.30 11.77 -6.31
C GLY A 22 21.38 11.78 -7.54
N LEU A 23 20.11 11.43 -7.37
CA LEU A 23 19.12 11.42 -8.43
C LEU A 23 18.85 12.84 -8.95
N ILE A 24 18.69 13.83 -8.05
CA ILE A 24 18.55 15.25 -8.42
C ILE A 24 19.81 15.76 -9.14
N TYR A 25 21.00 15.35 -8.68
CA TYR A 25 22.26 15.73 -9.29
C TYR A 25 22.40 15.17 -10.71
N ILE A 26 22.08 13.88 -10.91
CA ILE A 26 22.12 13.20 -12.21
C ILE A 26 21.06 13.73 -13.16
N SER A 27 19.83 13.96 -12.68
CA SER A 27 18.73 14.54 -13.47
C SER A 27 18.94 16.01 -13.81
N GLY A 28 19.92 16.68 -13.20
CA GLY A 28 20.16 18.10 -13.36
C GLY A 28 19.27 18.93 -12.42
N PRO A 29 19.81 19.52 -11.33
CA PRO A 29 19.00 20.27 -10.37
C PRO A 29 18.23 21.42 -11.01
N ARG A 30 18.81 22.05 -12.03
CA ARG A 30 18.16 23.13 -12.79
C ARG A 30 16.91 22.66 -13.52
N LEU A 31 16.94 21.46 -14.11
CA LEU A 31 15.80 20.86 -14.80
C LEU A 31 14.69 20.54 -13.80
N VAL A 32 15.02 19.92 -12.67
CA VAL A 32 14.05 19.64 -11.60
C VAL A 32 13.37 20.92 -11.11
N PHE A 33 14.13 21.99 -10.84
CA PHE A 33 13.57 23.27 -10.43
C PHE A 33 12.72 23.93 -11.54
N GLN A 34 13.09 23.75 -12.81
CA GLN A 34 12.31 24.25 -13.95
C GLN A 34 10.98 23.52 -14.07
N GLU A 35 10.96 22.18 -13.98
CA GLU A 35 9.73 21.39 -14.04
C GLU A 35 8.80 21.73 -12.85
N ILE A 36 9.34 21.87 -11.63
CA ILE A 36 8.55 22.29 -10.45
C ILE A 36 7.90 23.67 -10.67
N ARG A 37 8.62 24.62 -11.28
CA ARG A 37 8.05 25.93 -11.63
C ARG A 37 7.03 25.83 -12.77
N ALA A 38 7.26 24.95 -13.74
CA ALA A 38 6.41 24.76 -14.91
C ALA A 38 5.04 24.15 -14.55
N VAL A 39 4.96 23.33 -13.50
CA VAL A 39 3.68 22.84 -12.94
C VAL A 39 2.72 24.00 -12.62
N GLY A 40 3.26 25.11 -12.08
CA GLY A 40 2.49 26.28 -11.67
C GLY A 40 1.53 26.03 -10.51
N ALA A 41 0.86 27.09 -10.03
CA ALA A 41 -0.06 26.99 -8.90
C ALA A 41 -1.27 26.07 -9.20
N TRP A 42 -1.83 26.15 -10.40
CA TRP A 42 -2.96 25.33 -10.82
C TRP A 42 -2.62 23.85 -10.95
N GLY A 43 -1.43 23.52 -11.49
CA GLY A 43 -0.96 22.15 -11.53
C GLY A 43 -0.75 21.58 -10.12
N PHE A 44 -0.16 22.37 -9.22
CA PHE A 44 0.01 21.97 -7.82
C PHE A 44 -1.34 21.70 -7.13
N ILE A 45 -2.31 22.61 -7.26
CA ILE A 45 -3.65 22.46 -6.69
C ILE A 45 -4.34 21.21 -7.25
N THR A 46 -4.21 20.93 -8.54
CA THR A 46 -4.85 19.77 -9.17
C THR A 46 -4.21 18.46 -8.73
N VAL A 47 -2.88 18.40 -8.64
CA VAL A 47 -2.16 17.24 -8.11
C VAL A 47 -2.52 17.02 -6.64
N LEU A 48 -2.55 18.09 -5.83
CA LEU A 48 -2.94 18.01 -4.42
C LEU A 48 -4.39 17.54 -4.28
N GLY A 49 -5.32 18.08 -5.07
CA GLY A 49 -6.71 17.64 -5.11
C GLY A 49 -6.83 16.16 -5.45
N ASN A 50 -6.10 15.68 -6.45
CA ASN A 50 -6.05 14.26 -6.81
C ASN A 50 -5.53 13.38 -5.66
N VAL A 51 -4.47 13.81 -4.97
CA VAL A 51 -3.95 13.11 -3.78
C VAL A 51 -4.98 13.08 -2.66
N LEU A 52 -5.66 14.18 -2.40
CA LEU A 52 -6.72 14.26 -1.38
C LEU A 52 -7.90 13.36 -1.73
N CYS A 53 -8.33 13.32 -3.00
CA CYS A 53 -9.38 12.42 -3.45
C CYS A 53 -8.99 10.94 -3.25
N ALA A 54 -7.75 10.56 -3.57
CA ALA A 54 -7.24 9.22 -3.29
C ALA A 54 -7.28 8.91 -1.79
N LEU A 55 -6.83 9.85 -0.95
CA LEU A 55 -6.78 9.68 0.50
C LEU A 55 -8.18 9.56 1.12
N LEU A 56 -9.14 10.37 0.66
CA LEU A 56 -10.52 10.33 1.12
C LEU A 56 -11.22 9.04 0.69
N ALA A 57 -11.00 8.56 -0.55
CA ALA A 57 -11.51 7.27 -0.99
C ALA A 57 -10.94 6.13 -0.14
N TRP A 58 -9.65 6.19 0.21
CA TRP A 58 -9.02 5.20 1.05
C TRP A 58 -9.58 5.20 2.48
N LEU A 59 -9.73 6.39 3.07
CA LEU A 59 -10.36 6.56 4.38
C LEU A 59 -11.80 6.04 4.36
N ALA A 60 -12.56 6.32 3.31
CA ALA A 60 -13.93 5.81 3.14
C ALA A 60 -13.96 4.28 3.08
N SER A 61 -13.05 3.65 2.31
CA SER A 61 -12.90 2.19 2.26
C SER A 61 -12.72 1.59 3.65
N TRP A 62 -11.77 2.12 4.44
CA TRP A 62 -11.54 1.62 5.79
C TRP A 62 -12.71 1.90 6.73
N THR A 63 -13.33 3.07 6.62
CA THR A 63 -14.50 3.44 7.41
C THR A 63 -15.67 2.47 7.16
N VAL A 64 -15.91 2.09 5.90
CA VAL A 64 -16.92 1.08 5.54
C VAL A 64 -16.61 -0.27 6.19
N LEU A 65 -15.34 -0.70 6.21
CA LEU A 65 -14.94 -1.96 6.85
C LEU A 65 -15.08 -1.93 8.37
N LEU A 66 -14.80 -0.79 9.02
CA LEU A 66 -15.03 -0.60 10.46
C LEU A 66 -16.52 -0.71 10.79
N HIS A 67 -17.38 0.00 10.05
CA HIS A 67 -18.84 -0.10 10.20
C HIS A 67 -19.33 -1.52 9.95
N ALA A 68 -18.82 -2.17 8.90
CA ALA A 68 -19.14 -3.55 8.59
C ALA A 68 -18.84 -4.46 9.76
N ALA A 69 -17.72 -4.26 10.47
CA ALA A 69 -17.31 -5.01 11.65
C ALA A 69 -18.11 -4.67 12.93
N GLY A 70 -19.02 -3.69 12.89
CA GLY A 70 -19.77 -3.20 14.06
C GLY A 70 -19.01 -2.16 14.89
N ILE A 71 -17.90 -1.63 14.38
CA ILE A 71 -17.03 -0.68 15.06
C ILE A 71 -17.49 0.74 14.70
N HIS A 72 -18.15 1.39 15.66
CA HIS A 72 -18.66 2.75 15.50
C HIS A 72 -17.69 3.73 16.16
N ALA A 73 -16.82 4.35 15.36
CA ALA A 73 -15.91 5.41 15.81
C ALA A 73 -16.23 6.71 15.05
N PRO A 74 -16.13 7.88 15.71
CA PRO A 74 -16.39 9.16 15.05
C PRO A 74 -15.39 9.39 13.91
N LEU A 75 -15.87 9.88 12.77
CA LEU A 75 -15.07 10.00 11.53
C LEU A 75 -13.76 10.77 11.73
N GLY A 76 -13.77 11.86 12.49
CA GLY A 76 -12.55 12.62 12.77
C GLY A 76 -11.48 11.82 13.52
N SER A 77 -11.91 10.89 14.37
CA SER A 77 -10.99 10.00 15.09
C SER A 77 -10.44 8.89 14.21
N VAL A 78 -11.28 8.32 13.33
CA VAL A 78 -10.84 7.38 12.30
C VAL A 78 -9.84 8.06 11.36
N ALA A 79 -10.12 9.28 10.92
CA ALA A 79 -9.23 10.08 10.08
C ALA A 79 -7.89 10.37 10.77
N MET A 80 -7.89 10.77 12.04
CA MET A 80 -6.66 11.01 12.80
C MET A 80 -5.84 9.72 12.98
N ALA A 81 -6.48 8.61 13.31
CA ALA A 81 -5.81 7.31 13.41
C ALA A 81 -5.23 6.89 12.05
N PHE A 82 -5.97 7.09 10.97
CA PHE A 82 -5.55 6.80 9.61
C PHE A 82 -4.33 7.63 9.21
N LEU A 83 -4.36 8.96 9.44
CA LEU A 83 -3.24 9.86 9.14
C LEU A 83 -2.00 9.54 9.99
N ALA A 84 -2.18 9.21 11.27
CA ALA A 84 -1.09 8.78 12.13
C ALA A 84 -0.46 7.47 11.63
N GLY A 85 -1.29 6.49 11.25
CA GLY A 85 -0.81 5.27 10.61
C GLY A 85 -0.07 5.56 9.32
N TYR A 86 -0.62 6.40 8.45
CA TYR A 86 0.03 6.79 7.20
C TYR A 86 1.41 7.43 7.44
N ALA A 87 1.50 8.38 8.37
CA ALA A 87 2.78 9.01 8.75
C ALA A 87 3.80 7.98 9.27
N VAL A 88 3.37 7.03 10.11
CA VAL A 88 4.25 5.95 10.58
C VAL A 88 4.69 5.08 9.42
N SER A 89 3.79 4.59 8.57
CA SER A 89 4.14 3.74 7.41
C SER A 89 5.10 4.45 6.46
N TYR A 90 5.01 5.78 6.33
CA TYR A 90 5.98 6.56 5.57
C TYR A 90 7.35 6.63 6.24
N LEU A 91 7.40 6.81 7.55
CA LEU A 91 8.68 6.93 8.28
C LEU A 91 9.35 5.57 8.55
N THR A 92 8.59 4.47 8.55
CA THR A 92 9.16 3.14 8.82
C THR A 92 9.63 2.44 7.55
N PRO A 93 10.89 1.95 7.50
CA PRO A 93 11.40 1.11 6.42
C PRO A 93 10.85 -0.32 6.56
N SER A 94 9.54 -0.47 6.39
CA SER A 94 8.83 -1.73 6.64
C SER A 94 7.89 -2.11 5.50
N MET A 95 8.20 -1.70 4.26
CA MET A 95 7.41 -2.06 3.07
C MET A 95 5.91 -1.70 3.24
N TYR A 96 5.62 -0.52 3.83
CA TYR A 96 4.26 -0.09 4.19
C TYR A 96 3.48 -1.05 5.12
N LEU A 97 4.16 -1.71 6.07
CA LEU A 97 3.52 -2.56 7.09
C LEU A 97 3.63 -2.00 8.52
N GLY A 98 4.24 -0.81 8.68
CA GLY A 98 4.58 -0.25 10.00
C GLY A 98 3.47 0.53 10.68
N GLY A 99 2.64 1.24 9.92
CA GLY A 99 1.60 2.12 10.44
C GLY A 99 0.22 1.48 10.54
N GLU A 100 0.02 0.35 9.89
CA GLU A 100 -1.19 -0.45 9.90
C GLU A 100 -1.54 -0.91 11.32
N PRO A 101 -0.60 -1.47 12.12
CA PRO A 101 -0.86 -1.77 13.53
C PRO A 101 -1.11 -0.51 14.37
N VAL A 102 -0.50 0.62 14.03
CA VAL A 102 -0.65 1.87 14.78
C VAL A 102 -2.06 2.43 14.62
N ARG A 103 -2.58 2.55 13.39
CA ARG A 103 -3.95 3.03 13.18
C ARG A 103 -4.99 2.10 13.79
N ALA A 104 -4.77 0.78 13.72
CA ALA A 104 -5.64 -0.20 14.36
C ALA A 104 -5.60 -0.09 15.89
N TYR A 105 -4.42 0.13 16.48
CA TYR A 105 -4.28 0.34 17.93
C TYR A 105 -4.99 1.60 18.42
N LEU A 106 -4.85 2.71 17.69
CA LEU A 106 -5.50 3.98 18.05
C LEU A 106 -7.03 3.85 18.05
N VAL A 107 -7.61 3.25 17.01
CA VAL A 107 -9.06 2.99 16.96
C VAL A 107 -9.49 1.98 18.02
N SER A 108 -8.74 0.89 18.22
CA SER A 108 -9.00 -0.11 19.25
C SER A 108 -9.07 0.52 20.65
N LYS A 109 -8.09 1.36 20.98
CA LYS A 109 -8.03 2.06 22.26
C LYS A 109 -9.18 3.06 22.44
N GLN A 110 -9.55 3.78 21.38
CA GLN A 110 -10.58 4.79 21.48
C GLN A 110 -12.00 4.20 21.52
N ALA A 111 -12.27 3.20 20.69
CA ALA A 111 -13.56 2.52 20.63
C ALA A 111 -13.72 1.43 21.69
N GLN A 112 -12.66 1.14 22.48
CA GLN A 112 -12.62 0.04 23.46
C GLN A 112 -12.94 -1.33 22.84
N ILE A 113 -12.55 -1.52 21.58
CA ILE A 113 -12.77 -2.74 20.81
C ILE A 113 -11.49 -3.58 20.78
N PRO A 114 -11.56 -4.93 20.83
CA PRO A 114 -10.40 -5.79 20.69
C PRO A 114 -9.53 -5.44 19.47
N MET A 115 -8.23 -5.28 19.69
CA MET A 115 -7.25 -4.97 18.63
C MET A 115 -7.29 -5.98 17.49
N ALA A 116 -7.54 -7.26 17.78
CA ALA A 116 -7.63 -8.31 16.78
C ALA A 116 -8.74 -8.04 15.74
N GLN A 117 -9.89 -7.52 16.19
CA GLN A 117 -11.04 -7.18 15.36
C GLN A 117 -10.75 -5.95 14.48
N VAL A 118 -10.17 -4.89 15.06
CA VAL A 118 -9.79 -3.70 14.28
C VAL A 118 -8.70 -4.04 13.26
N MET A 119 -7.70 -4.83 13.66
CA MET A 119 -6.62 -5.24 12.77
C MET A 119 -7.14 -6.09 11.60
N ALA A 120 -8.16 -6.92 11.80
CA ALA A 120 -8.79 -7.68 10.72
C ALA A 120 -9.33 -6.76 9.62
N THR A 121 -9.98 -5.63 9.98
CA THR A 121 -10.46 -4.65 8.98
C THR A 121 -9.32 -4.05 8.17
N VAL A 122 -8.17 -3.81 8.79
CA VAL A 122 -6.97 -3.29 8.13
C VAL A 122 -6.39 -4.33 7.17
N VAL A 123 -6.33 -5.61 7.56
CA VAL A 123 -5.85 -6.68 6.69
C VAL A 123 -6.79 -6.88 5.49
N VAL A 124 -8.11 -6.88 5.71
CA VAL A 124 -9.09 -6.94 4.62
C VAL A 124 -8.90 -5.77 3.66
N GLU A 125 -8.78 -4.54 4.16
CA GLU A 125 -8.51 -3.36 3.33
C GLU A 125 -7.24 -3.53 2.47
N ARG A 126 -6.15 -4.08 3.04
CA ARG A 126 -4.92 -4.36 2.28
C ARG A 126 -5.12 -5.41 1.20
N LEU A 127 -5.89 -6.46 1.49
CA LEU A 127 -6.20 -7.49 0.49
C LEU A 127 -7.01 -6.89 -0.67
N LEU A 128 -8.02 -6.07 -0.36
CA LEU A 128 -8.80 -5.36 -1.38
C LEU A 128 -7.92 -4.38 -2.19
N SER A 129 -6.99 -3.70 -1.53
CA SER A 129 -6.02 -2.81 -2.18
C SER A 129 -5.11 -3.55 -3.15
N GLY A 130 -4.59 -4.70 -2.73
CA GLY A 130 -3.79 -5.56 -3.60
C GLY A 130 -4.56 -6.03 -4.83
N VAL A 131 -5.85 -6.40 -4.69
CA VAL A 131 -6.68 -6.75 -5.86
C VAL A 131 -6.89 -5.54 -6.77
N ALA A 132 -7.19 -4.36 -6.22
CA ALA A 132 -7.38 -3.15 -7.02
C ALA A 132 -6.11 -2.78 -7.80
N VAL A 133 -4.94 -2.82 -7.15
CA VAL A 133 -3.65 -2.58 -7.83
C VAL A 133 -3.39 -3.62 -8.91
N LEU A 134 -3.67 -4.91 -8.64
CA LEU A 134 -3.54 -5.98 -9.63
C LEU A 134 -4.42 -5.77 -10.86
N LEU A 135 -5.66 -5.28 -10.69
CA LEU A 135 -6.54 -4.98 -11.82
C LEU A 135 -5.93 -3.92 -12.74
N PHE A 136 -5.47 -2.80 -12.19
CA PHE A 136 -4.85 -1.72 -12.99
C PHE A 136 -3.48 -2.12 -13.55
N ALA A 137 -2.66 -2.87 -12.80
CA ALA A 137 -1.40 -3.40 -13.29
C ALA A 137 -1.60 -4.42 -14.42
N SER A 138 -2.67 -5.21 -14.37
CA SER A 138 -3.01 -6.16 -15.44
C SER A 138 -3.39 -5.46 -16.74
N LEU A 139 -4.01 -4.27 -16.68
CA LEU A 139 -4.26 -3.45 -17.88
C LEU A 139 -2.95 -3.05 -18.56
N GLY A 140 -1.96 -2.60 -17.80
CA GLY A 140 -0.64 -2.26 -18.38
C GLY A 140 0.16 -3.48 -18.80
N GLY A 141 0.03 -4.60 -18.09
CA GLY A 141 0.55 -5.89 -18.51
C GLY A 141 0.00 -6.33 -19.87
N PHE A 142 -1.31 -6.20 -20.08
CA PHE A 142 -1.95 -6.48 -21.37
C PHE A 142 -1.34 -5.63 -22.49
N PHE A 143 -1.24 -4.31 -22.27
CA PHE A 143 -0.61 -3.42 -23.25
C PHE A 143 0.88 -3.71 -23.47
N ALA A 144 1.61 -4.13 -22.44
CA ALA A 144 3.01 -4.55 -22.56
C ALA A 144 3.15 -5.77 -23.48
N LEU A 145 2.27 -6.76 -23.31
CA LEU A 145 2.30 -8.00 -24.09
C LEU A 145 2.01 -7.75 -25.58
N VAL A 146 1.07 -6.85 -25.88
CA VAL A 146 0.67 -6.51 -27.26
C VAL A 146 1.65 -5.52 -27.91
N SER A 147 2.39 -4.72 -27.12
CA SER A 147 3.32 -3.71 -27.67
C SER A 147 4.42 -4.34 -28.54
N PRO A 148 4.60 -3.92 -29.80
CA PRO A 148 5.67 -4.41 -30.66
C PRO A 148 7.05 -3.87 -30.24
N ASN A 149 7.09 -2.80 -29.45
CA ASN A 149 8.31 -2.11 -29.05
C ASN A 149 9.04 -2.76 -27.88
N LEU A 150 8.40 -3.72 -27.19
CA LEU A 150 8.99 -4.43 -26.06
C LEU A 150 9.62 -5.74 -26.49
N THR A 151 10.80 -6.03 -25.96
CA THR A 151 11.47 -7.31 -26.23
C THR A 151 10.69 -8.47 -25.61
N LEU A 152 10.89 -9.69 -26.14
CA LEU A 152 10.26 -10.88 -25.56
C LEU A 152 10.66 -11.08 -24.09
N THR A 153 11.88 -10.67 -23.71
CA THR A 153 12.38 -10.71 -22.34
C THR A 153 11.57 -9.80 -21.42
N ASP A 154 11.33 -8.56 -21.83
CA ASP A 154 10.55 -7.59 -21.05
C ASP A 154 9.11 -8.07 -20.86
N LYS A 155 8.50 -8.59 -21.93
CA LYS A 155 7.15 -9.17 -21.90
C LYS A 155 7.05 -10.32 -20.91
N ARG A 156 8.02 -11.23 -20.90
CA ARG A 156 8.10 -12.35 -19.95
C ARG A 156 8.28 -11.84 -18.52
N ALA A 157 9.17 -10.86 -18.31
CA ALA A 157 9.40 -10.30 -16.98
C ALA A 157 8.12 -9.67 -16.40
N VAL A 158 7.41 -8.86 -17.18
CA VAL A 158 6.12 -8.27 -16.77
C VAL A 158 5.08 -9.35 -16.50
N GLY A 159 4.97 -10.36 -17.37
CA GLY A 159 4.04 -11.48 -17.20
C GLY A 159 4.31 -12.29 -15.92
N ILE A 160 5.57 -12.61 -15.64
CA ILE A 160 5.99 -13.31 -14.42
C ILE A 160 5.70 -12.45 -13.19
N ALA A 161 6.03 -11.15 -13.22
CA ALA A 161 5.79 -10.25 -12.09
C ALA A 161 4.30 -10.15 -11.75
N ILE A 162 3.44 -9.93 -12.75
CA ILE A 162 1.99 -9.87 -12.56
C ILE A 162 1.46 -11.24 -12.10
N GLY A 163 1.93 -12.34 -12.70
CA GLY A 163 1.55 -13.70 -12.33
C GLY A 163 1.92 -14.04 -10.88
N LEU A 164 3.10 -13.64 -10.41
CA LEU A 164 3.53 -13.81 -9.02
C LEU A 164 2.69 -12.97 -8.07
N MET A 165 2.46 -11.68 -8.38
CA MET A 165 1.60 -10.82 -7.57
C MET A 165 0.18 -11.40 -7.48
N ALA A 166 -0.39 -11.85 -8.61
CA ALA A 166 -1.72 -12.45 -8.66
C ALA A 166 -1.78 -13.77 -7.90
N GLY A 167 -0.78 -14.64 -8.05
CA GLY A 167 -0.70 -15.92 -7.35
C GLY A 167 -0.57 -15.77 -5.83
N LEU A 168 0.27 -14.85 -5.36
CA LEU A 168 0.40 -14.53 -3.93
C LEU A 168 -0.89 -13.93 -3.36
N GLN A 169 -1.50 -12.99 -4.08
CA GLN A 169 -2.75 -12.38 -3.65
C GLN A 169 -3.90 -13.40 -3.62
N PHE A 170 -3.99 -14.25 -4.64
CA PHE A 170 -4.96 -15.34 -4.70
C PHE A 170 -4.76 -16.30 -3.53
N LEU A 171 -3.52 -16.74 -3.26
CA LEU A 171 -3.21 -17.63 -2.14
C LEU A 171 -3.61 -16.99 -0.80
N ALA A 172 -3.30 -15.70 -0.61
CA ALA A 172 -3.67 -14.97 0.61
C ALA A 172 -5.19 -14.94 0.79
N ILE A 173 -5.94 -14.44 -0.20
CA ILE A 173 -7.41 -14.34 -0.14
C ILE A 173 -8.04 -15.71 0.02
N PHE A 174 -7.62 -16.70 -0.78
CA PHE A 174 -8.12 -18.07 -0.69
C PHE A 174 -7.87 -18.67 0.69
N SER A 175 -6.70 -18.41 1.28
CA SER A 175 -6.38 -18.91 2.60
C SER A 175 -7.25 -18.32 3.69
N PHE A 176 -7.59 -17.04 3.61
CA PHE A 176 -8.49 -16.39 4.56
C PHE A 176 -9.95 -16.78 4.31
N ALA A 177 -10.39 -16.86 3.05
CA ALA A 177 -11.74 -17.26 2.67
C ALA A 177 -12.08 -18.72 3.05
N ARG A 178 -11.07 -19.61 3.14
CA ARG A 178 -11.23 -21.00 3.60
C ARG A 178 -10.93 -21.21 5.10
N ASN A 179 -10.65 -20.15 5.84
CA ASN A 179 -10.34 -20.19 7.27
C ASN A 179 -9.19 -21.15 7.66
N TYR A 180 -8.13 -21.22 6.86
CA TYR A 180 -7.04 -22.18 7.12
C TYR A 180 -6.18 -21.82 8.34
N HIS A 181 -6.29 -20.61 8.89
CA HIS A 181 -5.52 -20.15 10.05
C HIS A 181 -4.00 -20.36 9.91
N TRP A 182 -3.46 -20.17 8.71
CA TRP A 182 -2.08 -20.54 8.39
C TRP A 182 -1.05 -19.72 9.18
N ILE A 183 -1.34 -18.44 9.48
CA ILE A 183 -0.43 -17.56 10.21
C ILE A 183 -0.36 -18.01 11.66
N SER A 184 -1.51 -18.24 12.32
CA SER A 184 -1.51 -18.72 13.70
C SER A 184 -0.95 -20.13 13.83
N ARG A 185 -1.09 -20.99 12.82
CA ARG A 185 -0.44 -22.32 12.78
C ARG A 185 1.07 -22.20 12.66
N LEU A 186 1.57 -21.31 11.80
CA LEU A 186 3.01 -21.06 11.65
C LEU A 186 3.61 -20.51 12.94
N ILE A 187 2.97 -19.53 13.60
CA ILE A 187 3.43 -18.99 14.88
C ILE A 187 3.43 -20.09 15.96
N ARG A 188 2.40 -20.93 16.02
CA ARG A 188 2.36 -22.08 16.94
C ARG A 188 3.48 -23.08 16.67
N PHE A 189 3.80 -23.33 15.41
CA PHE A 189 4.91 -24.20 15.03
C PHE A 189 6.26 -23.61 15.47
N LEU A 190 6.52 -22.34 15.16
CA LEU A 190 7.74 -21.64 15.59
C LEU A 190 7.86 -21.55 17.11
N ALA A 191 6.74 -21.41 17.82
CA ALA A 191 6.70 -21.43 19.28
C ALA A 191 7.21 -22.76 19.87
N ARG A 192 7.16 -23.88 19.13
CA ARG A 192 7.72 -25.17 19.59
C ARG A 192 9.24 -25.15 19.61
N LEU A 193 9.85 -24.40 18.67
CA LEU A 193 11.29 -24.36 18.40
C LEU A 193 12.03 -23.30 19.24
N MET A 194 11.35 -22.30 19.79
CA MET A 194 12.01 -21.17 20.48
C MET A 194 11.77 -21.14 22.01
N PRO A 195 12.76 -20.70 22.81
CA PRO A 195 12.54 -20.36 24.22
C PRO A 195 11.66 -19.11 24.32
N GLY A 196 10.51 -19.22 25.00
CA GLY A 196 9.48 -18.15 25.04
C GLY A 196 8.06 -18.58 24.65
N ARG A 197 7.78 -19.88 24.64
CA ARG A 197 6.51 -20.52 24.21
C ARG A 197 5.26 -19.77 24.62
N GLY A 198 5.14 -19.35 25.89
CA GLY A 198 3.94 -18.69 26.40
C GLY A 198 3.57 -17.37 25.69
N LYS A 199 4.56 -16.53 25.34
CA LYS A 199 4.30 -15.26 24.64
C LYS A 199 3.89 -15.50 23.19
N LEU A 200 4.56 -16.43 22.51
CA LEU A 200 4.26 -16.79 21.12
C LEU A 200 2.90 -17.47 20.99
N LEU A 201 2.51 -18.32 21.94
CA LEU A 201 1.18 -18.94 21.97
C LEU A 201 0.08 -17.89 22.15
N ARG A 202 0.27 -16.89 23.03
CA ARG A 202 -0.67 -15.76 23.17
C ARG A 202 -0.76 -14.94 21.89
N ALA A 203 0.37 -14.69 21.22
CA ALA A 203 0.39 -14.01 19.94
C ALA A 203 -0.37 -14.82 18.87
N ALA A 204 -0.16 -16.13 18.81
CA ALA A 204 -0.87 -17.01 17.89
C ALA A 204 -2.39 -17.02 18.14
N ALA A 205 -2.83 -16.96 19.40
CA ALA A 205 -4.25 -16.87 19.74
C ALA A 205 -4.87 -15.55 19.22
N LYS A 206 -4.20 -14.41 19.44
CA LYS A 206 -4.65 -13.11 18.91
C LYS A 206 -4.68 -13.10 17.37
N VAL A 207 -3.67 -13.70 16.74
CA VAL A 207 -3.64 -13.81 15.27
C VAL A 207 -4.76 -14.72 14.77
N ALA A 208 -5.06 -15.82 15.46
CA ALA A 208 -6.17 -16.69 15.07
C ALA A 208 -7.52 -15.97 15.14
N GLU A 209 -7.73 -15.12 16.16
CA GLU A 209 -8.90 -14.24 16.27
C GLU A 209 -8.98 -13.25 15.11
N THR A 210 -7.86 -12.60 14.75
CA THR A 210 -7.79 -11.75 13.55
C THR A 210 -8.10 -12.53 12.27
N GLU A 211 -7.55 -13.73 12.09
CA GLU A 211 -7.83 -14.59 10.93
C GLU A 211 -9.32 -14.95 10.82
N GLN A 212 -9.97 -15.23 11.96
CA GLN A 212 -11.40 -15.52 12.02
C GLN A 212 -12.26 -14.32 11.61
N GLU A 213 -11.92 -13.12 12.09
CA GLU A 213 -12.63 -11.89 11.70
C GLU A 213 -12.45 -11.57 10.21
N ILE A 214 -11.26 -11.82 9.64
CA ILE A 214 -11.02 -11.70 8.20
C ILE A 214 -11.92 -12.70 7.44
N TYR A 215 -12.01 -13.95 7.89
CA TYR A 215 -12.91 -14.94 7.29
C TYR A 215 -14.37 -14.47 7.29
N HIS A 216 -14.86 -13.91 8.40
CA HIS A 216 -16.22 -13.37 8.47
C HIS A 216 -16.45 -12.20 7.51
N ALA A 217 -15.46 -11.33 7.29
CA ALA A 217 -15.56 -10.25 6.31
C ALA A 217 -15.79 -10.80 4.88
N PHE A 218 -15.04 -11.83 4.48
CA PHE A 218 -15.14 -12.45 3.15
C PHE A 218 -16.32 -13.40 2.95
N THR A 219 -17.05 -13.78 4.00
CA THR A 219 -18.14 -14.77 3.91
C THR A 219 -19.50 -14.23 4.33
N HIS A 220 -19.55 -13.44 5.40
CA HIS A 220 -20.81 -12.96 5.99
C HIS A 220 -21.07 -11.47 5.72
N ARG A 221 -20.05 -10.69 5.33
CA ARG A 221 -20.15 -9.23 5.15
C ARG A 221 -19.76 -8.78 3.74
N LEU A 222 -20.15 -9.56 2.73
CA LEU A 222 -19.77 -9.33 1.32
C LEU A 222 -20.25 -7.98 0.77
N GLY A 223 -21.45 -7.53 1.12
CA GLY A 223 -21.99 -6.24 0.66
C GLY A 223 -21.07 -5.08 1.02
N PHE A 224 -20.74 -4.93 2.31
CA PHE A 224 -19.82 -3.88 2.75
C PHE A 224 -18.39 -4.09 2.25
N THR A 225 -17.92 -5.33 2.16
CA THR A 225 -16.59 -5.65 1.60
C THR A 225 -16.49 -5.22 0.14
N SER A 226 -17.56 -5.42 -0.65
CA SER A 226 -17.62 -4.97 -2.04
C SER A 226 -17.66 -3.44 -2.16
N LEU A 227 -18.40 -2.75 -1.28
CA LEU A 227 -18.40 -1.29 -1.23
C LEU A 227 -17.02 -0.72 -0.86
N ALA A 228 -16.35 -1.33 0.12
CA ALA A 228 -14.98 -0.99 0.47
C ALA A 228 -14.02 -1.23 -0.70
N PHE A 229 -14.24 -2.29 -1.48
CA PHE A 229 -13.47 -2.57 -2.69
C PHE A 229 -13.68 -1.52 -3.78
N LEU A 230 -14.90 -1.00 -3.97
CA LEU A 230 -15.16 0.11 -4.90
C LEU A 230 -14.40 1.37 -4.51
N PHE A 231 -14.39 1.73 -3.23
CA PHE A 231 -13.58 2.85 -2.73
C PHE A 231 -12.08 2.61 -2.92
N GLN A 232 -11.64 1.35 -2.85
CA GLN A 232 -10.26 0.99 -3.09
C GLN A 232 -9.88 1.04 -4.57
N ILE A 233 -10.77 0.65 -5.48
CA ILE A 233 -10.65 0.89 -6.92
C ILE A 233 -10.52 2.38 -7.19
N LEU A 234 -11.35 3.20 -6.57
CA LEU A 234 -11.32 4.66 -6.72
C LEU A 234 -9.98 5.25 -6.21
N THR A 235 -9.48 4.75 -5.09
CA THR A 235 -8.15 5.12 -4.56
C THR A 235 -7.05 4.82 -5.58
N VAL A 236 -7.05 3.61 -6.15
CA VAL A 236 -6.07 3.20 -7.15
C VAL A 236 -6.24 3.98 -8.45
N PHE A 237 -7.47 4.30 -8.85
CA PHE A 237 -7.77 5.11 -10.02
C PHE A 237 -7.18 6.53 -9.92
N PHE A 238 -7.32 7.21 -8.78
CA PHE A 238 -6.68 8.50 -8.57
C PHE A 238 -5.15 8.40 -8.56
N ASN A 239 -4.59 7.31 -8.05
CA ASN A 239 -3.15 7.07 -8.14
C ASN A 239 -2.70 6.81 -9.59
N TYR A 240 -3.52 6.11 -10.37
CA TYR A 240 -3.31 5.85 -11.80
C TYR A 240 -3.38 7.14 -12.63
N LEU A 241 -4.28 8.07 -12.32
CA LEU A 241 -4.38 9.37 -13.00
C LEU A 241 -3.32 10.39 -12.56
N ARG A 242 -2.72 10.23 -11.38
CA ARG A 242 -1.76 11.20 -10.84
C ARG A 242 -0.65 11.61 -11.82
N PRO A 243 0.10 10.70 -12.47
CA PRO A 243 1.12 11.08 -13.44
C PRO A 243 0.52 11.83 -14.64
N GLN A 244 -0.68 11.43 -15.11
CA GLN A 244 -1.37 12.15 -16.19
C GLN A 244 -1.65 13.61 -15.81
N VAL A 245 -2.10 13.87 -14.57
CA VAL A 245 -2.30 15.25 -14.09
C VAL A 245 -0.98 16.01 -14.09
N PHE A 246 0.08 15.43 -13.53
CA PHE A 246 1.39 16.08 -13.44
C PHE A 246 1.97 16.46 -14.82
N PHE A 247 2.01 15.52 -15.76
CA PHE A 247 2.59 15.74 -17.09
C PHE A 247 1.73 16.65 -17.98
N TYR A 248 0.42 16.68 -17.77
CA TYR A 248 -0.45 17.63 -18.45
C TYR A 248 -0.12 19.08 -18.07
N PHE A 249 0.13 19.36 -16.80
CA PHE A 249 0.46 20.73 -16.38
C PHE A 249 1.88 21.14 -16.73
N THR A 250 2.83 20.20 -16.65
CA THR A 250 4.25 20.49 -16.88
C THR A 250 4.60 20.56 -18.37
N GLN A 251 4.16 19.57 -19.15
CA GLN A 251 4.58 19.39 -20.56
C GLN A 251 3.42 19.42 -21.55
N LYS A 252 2.20 19.77 -21.10
CA LYS A 252 0.97 19.75 -21.93
C LYS A 252 0.74 18.42 -22.65
N THR A 253 1.26 17.34 -22.09
CA THR A 253 1.24 16.01 -22.70
C THR A 253 0.09 15.19 -22.11
N LEU A 254 -0.71 14.59 -23.00
CA LEU A 254 -1.72 13.62 -22.65
C LEU A 254 -1.20 12.22 -23.02
N PHE A 255 -0.98 11.38 -22.01
CA PHE A 255 -0.64 10.00 -22.25
C PHE A 255 -1.86 9.25 -22.76
N THR A 256 -1.59 8.37 -23.71
CA THR A 256 -2.56 7.37 -24.14
C THR A 256 -2.78 6.34 -23.02
N ALA A 257 -3.92 5.64 -23.06
CA ALA A 257 -4.23 4.58 -22.08
C ALA A 257 -3.11 3.51 -21.95
N PRO A 258 -2.47 3.04 -23.04
CA PRO A 258 -1.32 2.14 -22.94
C PRO A 258 -0.13 2.71 -22.18
N GLN A 259 0.26 3.96 -22.47
CA GLN A 259 1.40 4.61 -21.82
C GLN A 259 1.17 4.78 -20.32
N LEU A 260 -0.01 5.25 -19.94
CA LEU A 260 -0.39 5.45 -18.54
C LEU A 260 -0.46 4.12 -17.78
N SER A 261 -1.00 3.08 -18.42
CA SER A 261 -1.07 1.73 -17.85
C SER A 261 0.30 1.08 -17.68
N LEU A 262 1.21 1.25 -18.65
CA LEU A 262 2.59 0.78 -18.55
C LEU A 262 3.32 1.49 -17.41
N TYR A 263 3.21 2.81 -17.34
CA TYR A 263 3.79 3.60 -16.25
C TYR A 263 3.31 3.11 -14.88
N PHE A 264 1.99 2.94 -14.72
CA PHE A 264 1.41 2.43 -13.47
C PHE A 264 1.91 1.02 -13.13
N THR A 265 1.98 0.12 -14.11
CA THR A 265 2.41 -1.27 -13.91
C THR A 265 3.87 -1.32 -13.47
N LEU A 266 4.74 -0.55 -14.12
CA LEU A 266 6.14 -0.43 -13.72
C LEU A 266 6.25 0.14 -12.30
N ASN A 267 5.49 1.20 -11.98
CA ASN A 267 5.49 1.76 -10.64
C ASN A 267 5.01 0.75 -9.58
N ALA A 268 3.96 -0.01 -9.88
CA ALA A 268 3.43 -1.03 -8.98
C ALA A 268 4.45 -2.13 -8.69
N ILE A 269 5.15 -2.62 -9.73
CA ILE A 269 6.22 -3.62 -9.59
C ILE A 269 7.38 -3.03 -8.77
N LEU A 270 7.88 -1.84 -9.13
CA LEU A 270 8.99 -1.21 -8.42
C LEU A 270 8.65 -0.97 -6.93
N THR A 271 7.45 -0.49 -6.66
CA THR A 271 6.98 -0.24 -5.28
C THR A 271 6.86 -1.55 -4.49
N ALA A 272 6.39 -2.64 -5.12
CA ALA A 272 6.24 -3.93 -4.45
C ALA A 272 7.58 -4.55 -4.03
N PHE A 273 8.64 -4.38 -4.84
CA PHE A 273 9.93 -5.05 -4.61
C PHE A 273 11.02 -4.16 -4.01
N LEU A 274 10.97 -2.84 -4.20
CA LEU A 274 12.09 -1.95 -3.89
C LEU A 274 11.81 -0.96 -2.75
N TRP A 275 10.66 -1.03 -2.08
CA TRP A 275 10.36 -0.15 -0.93
C TRP A 275 11.09 -0.59 0.35
N ILE A 276 12.41 -0.35 0.37
CA ILE A 276 13.30 -0.70 1.49
C ILE A 276 13.71 0.56 2.27
N THR A 277 13.56 1.77 1.70
CA THR A 277 13.94 3.04 2.34
C THR A 277 12.74 3.75 3.02
N PRO A 278 12.96 4.49 4.13
CA PRO A 278 11.95 5.38 4.71
C PRO A 278 11.44 6.37 3.66
N GLY A 279 10.12 6.50 3.54
CA GLY A 279 9.43 7.34 2.57
C GLY A 279 9.54 6.86 1.12
N GLY A 280 10.22 5.74 0.85
CA GLY A 280 10.61 5.36 -0.51
C GLY A 280 11.59 6.36 -1.13
N MET A 281 12.20 7.23 -0.32
CA MET A 281 13.15 8.26 -0.77
C MET A 281 14.27 7.62 -1.58
N GLY A 282 14.49 8.14 -2.77
CA GLY A 282 15.52 7.69 -3.71
C GLY A 282 15.20 6.42 -4.50
N VAL A 283 14.12 5.68 -4.17
CA VAL A 283 13.80 4.39 -4.82
C VAL A 283 12.40 4.39 -5.46
N ALA A 284 11.40 4.87 -4.72
CA ALA A 284 10.02 4.97 -5.21
C ALA A 284 9.64 6.38 -5.69
N GLU A 285 10.36 7.43 -5.23
CA GLU A 285 10.15 8.79 -5.72
C GLU A 285 10.69 9.01 -7.15
N GLY A 286 11.69 8.22 -7.59
CA GLY A 286 12.19 8.30 -8.96
C GLY A 286 11.20 7.80 -10.02
N GLY A 287 10.08 7.18 -9.63
CA GLY A 287 9.07 6.64 -10.54
C GLY A 287 7.64 7.07 -10.22
N ARG A 288 7.41 8.08 -9.37
CA ARG A 288 6.08 8.58 -8.98
C ARG A 288 5.78 9.96 -9.51
#